data_AF-A0A1J4J604-F1
#
_entry.id   AF-A0A1J4J604-F1
#
_cell.length_a   1.000
_cell.length_b   1.000
_cell.length_c   1.000
_cell.angle_alpha   90.00
_cell.angle_beta   90.00
_cell.angle_gamma   90.00
#
_symmetry.space_group_name_H-M   'P 1'
#
loop_
_entity.id
_entity.type
_entity.pdbx_description
1 polymer ?
#
loop_
_entity_poly.entity_id
_entity_poly.type
_entity_poly.pdbx_seq_one_letter_code
_entity_poly.pdbx_strand_id
1 'polypeptide(L)'
;MEDFYEPIDMSQQQKASLARAGEVNLSGREISSFKQLEIPEITTVLNLSNNFIADFSGFQPELRLDTLILDDNPLVTFRFLPEVHNIRHFSAVRSPLTMLPNFRILAILAFGDHLETINGKPVTANEKAAVSGQKLAEFFKRQVVTKISNTESQQVKQKMANAIRKGWISDTFPKSLASAEQESDDAESDPISVLAVRLFTLVHADDETVLLFFKHHMAPTHKITIEPPRVDDKLEQQQTLITFMQDQLNELKKDHADQVSRLQKASTYKSKAQMAEELKDLSKETLEAYNNLIFSVGPDLVENSRQIAEEEKKKGTKDMKGLRSVVAKILGVEPNIGDRKLARMLKQLGEDALQE
;
A
#
# COMPACT_ATOMS: atom_id res chain seq x y z
N MET A 1 -0.99 -6.20 21.83
CA MET A 1 -1.91 -6.10 20.69
C MET A 1 -1.04 -6.18 19.46
N GLU A 2 -0.99 -7.35 18.82
CA GLU A 2 -0.39 -7.51 17.50
C GLU A 2 -1.44 -7.04 16.50
N ASP A 3 -1.23 -5.87 15.91
CA ASP A 3 -2.07 -5.41 14.80
C ASP A 3 -1.75 -6.27 13.57
N PHE A 4 -2.69 -7.15 13.23
CA PHE A 4 -2.68 -7.95 12.01
C PHE A 4 -2.91 -7.03 10.81
N TYR A 5 -1.83 -6.52 10.22
CA TYR A 5 -1.88 -5.93 8.88
C TYR A 5 -1.70 -7.07 7.87
N GLU A 6 -2.73 -7.34 7.06
CA GLU A 6 -2.59 -8.25 5.92
C GLU A 6 -1.60 -7.63 4.92
N PRO A 7 -0.55 -8.37 4.50
CA PRO A 7 0.39 -7.87 3.51
C PRO A 7 -0.34 -7.60 2.20
N ILE A 8 -0.05 -6.46 1.58
CA ILE A 8 -0.65 -6.07 0.30
C ILE A 8 -0.18 -7.08 -0.77
N ASP A 9 -1.06 -7.99 -1.20
CA ASP A 9 -0.71 -9.00 -2.20
C ASP A 9 -0.44 -8.35 -3.56
N MET A 10 0.82 -8.35 -3.97
CA MET A 10 1.24 -7.84 -5.26
C MET A 10 0.69 -8.72 -6.39
N SER A 11 0.03 -8.10 -7.36
CA SER A 11 -0.51 -8.82 -8.54
C SER A 11 0.57 -9.62 -9.28
N GLN A 12 0.19 -10.74 -9.90
CA GLN A 12 1.12 -11.60 -10.66
C GLN A 12 1.82 -10.85 -11.82
N GLN A 13 1.15 -9.87 -12.45
CA GLN A 13 1.75 -9.01 -13.47
C GLN A 13 2.86 -8.13 -12.89
N GLN A 14 2.68 -7.60 -11.68
CA GLN A 14 3.72 -6.83 -10.98
C GLN A 14 4.92 -7.69 -10.65
N LYS A 15 4.72 -8.91 -10.11
CA LYS A 15 5.79 -9.89 -9.84
C LYS A 15 6.60 -10.22 -11.11
N ALA A 16 5.94 -10.31 -12.27
CA ALA A 16 6.59 -10.56 -13.55
C ALA A 16 7.36 -9.34 -14.12
N SER A 17 6.88 -8.10 -13.91
CA SER A 17 7.61 -6.88 -14.29
C SER A 17 8.78 -6.57 -13.34
N LEU A 18 8.61 -6.83 -12.04
CA LEU A 18 9.63 -6.76 -11.00
C LEU A 18 10.86 -7.60 -11.33
N ALA A 19 10.63 -8.83 -11.81
CA ALA A 19 11.69 -9.79 -12.13
C ALA A 19 12.56 -9.38 -13.34
N ARG A 20 12.15 -8.40 -14.15
CA ARG A 20 12.89 -7.99 -15.37
C ARG A 20 13.70 -6.69 -15.21
N ALA A 21 13.39 -5.84 -14.23
CA ALA A 21 14.00 -4.51 -14.13
C ALA A 21 14.63 -4.18 -12.76
N GLY A 22 14.27 -4.88 -11.68
CA GLY A 22 14.69 -4.48 -10.33
C GLY A 22 14.03 -3.19 -9.82
N GLU A 23 13.16 -2.58 -10.62
CA GLU A 23 12.42 -1.37 -10.26
C GLU A 23 11.03 -1.72 -9.72
N VAL A 24 10.70 -1.17 -8.57
CA VAL A 24 9.44 -1.40 -7.86
C VAL A 24 8.73 -0.07 -7.67
N ASN A 25 7.59 0.08 -8.34
CA ASN A 25 6.75 1.27 -8.21
C ASN A 25 5.46 0.97 -7.43
N LEU A 26 5.41 1.51 -6.22
CA LEU A 26 4.31 1.44 -5.26
C LEU A 26 3.74 2.82 -4.95
N SER A 27 3.84 3.76 -5.89
CA SER A 27 3.29 5.10 -5.68
C SER A 27 1.77 5.10 -5.55
N GLY A 28 1.21 5.93 -4.67
CA GLY A 28 -0.25 6.15 -4.61
C GLY A 28 -1.04 4.97 -4.05
N ARG A 29 -0.47 4.18 -3.13
CA ARG A 29 -1.08 2.95 -2.59
C ARG A 29 -1.53 3.06 -1.14
N GLU A 30 -1.58 4.28 -0.61
CA GLU A 30 -1.98 4.56 0.77
C GLU A 30 -1.12 3.83 1.82
N ILE A 31 0.14 3.52 1.48
CA ILE A 31 1.06 2.81 2.36
C ILE A 31 1.45 3.74 3.50
N SER A 32 1.27 3.31 4.74
CA SER A 32 1.61 4.11 5.92
C SER A 32 2.89 3.66 6.63
N SER A 33 3.37 2.45 6.35
CA SER A 33 4.58 1.90 6.95
C SER A 33 5.24 0.87 6.04
N PHE A 34 6.57 0.77 6.14
CA PHE A 34 7.34 -0.30 5.48
C PHE A 34 6.99 -1.70 6.00
N LYS A 35 6.38 -1.83 7.19
CA LYS A 35 5.87 -3.12 7.70
C LYS A 35 4.80 -3.76 6.80
N GLN A 36 4.12 -2.96 5.99
CA GLN A 36 3.09 -3.42 5.05
C GLN A 36 3.71 -3.95 3.74
N LEU A 37 5.02 -3.83 3.58
CA LEU A 37 5.73 -4.09 2.33
C LEU A 37 6.61 -5.32 2.45
N GLU A 38 6.55 -6.17 1.43
CA GLU A 38 7.55 -7.19 1.16
C GLU A 38 8.40 -6.69 -0.01
N ILE A 39 9.64 -6.26 0.27
CA ILE A 39 10.56 -5.72 -0.74
C ILE A 39 11.32 -6.90 -1.36
N PRO A 40 11.14 -7.20 -2.66
CA PRO A 40 11.81 -8.35 -3.27
C PRO A 40 13.34 -8.16 -3.34
N GLU A 41 14.10 -9.23 -3.15
CA GLU A 41 15.58 -9.19 -3.10
C GLU A 41 16.24 -8.63 -4.37
N ILE A 42 15.56 -8.69 -5.52
CA ILE A 42 16.05 -8.17 -6.79
C ILE A 42 15.91 -6.64 -6.91
N THR A 43 15.25 -5.99 -5.96
CA THR A 43 14.92 -4.57 -6.04
C THR A 43 16.18 -3.69 -5.94
N THR A 44 16.43 -2.90 -6.97
CA THR A 44 17.45 -1.85 -7.04
C THR A 44 16.84 -0.47 -6.82
N VAL A 45 15.63 -0.23 -7.36
CA VAL A 45 14.91 1.05 -7.26
C VAL A 45 13.56 0.83 -6.61
N LEU A 46 13.27 1.55 -5.52
CA LEU A 46 11.99 1.54 -4.84
C LEU A 46 11.35 2.93 -4.87
N ASN A 47 10.23 3.04 -5.59
CA ASN A 47 9.42 4.23 -5.64
C ASN A 47 8.15 4.07 -4.79
N LEU A 48 8.05 4.88 -3.74
CA LEU A 48 6.96 4.93 -2.77
C LEU A 48 6.31 6.32 -2.74
N SER A 49 6.35 7.06 -3.84
CA SER A 49 5.83 8.44 -3.87
C SER A 49 4.32 8.50 -3.63
N ASN A 50 3.80 9.60 -3.09
CA ASN A 50 2.36 9.80 -2.83
C ASN A 50 1.77 8.70 -1.91
N ASN A 51 2.38 8.50 -0.75
CA ASN A 51 1.90 7.57 0.27
C ASN A 51 1.85 8.29 1.65
N PHE A 52 1.63 7.55 2.73
CA PHE A 52 1.50 8.09 4.09
C PHE A 52 2.67 7.69 5.00
N ILE A 53 3.86 7.48 4.43
CA ILE A 53 5.05 7.06 5.19
C ILE A 53 5.61 8.25 5.97
N ALA A 54 5.58 8.16 7.30
CA ALA A 54 6.03 9.23 8.18
C ALA A 54 7.43 9.03 8.78
N ASP A 55 7.88 7.77 8.88
CA ASP A 55 9.22 7.38 9.32
C ASP A 55 9.65 6.06 8.65
N PHE A 56 10.82 5.52 9.03
CA PHE A 56 11.36 4.28 8.46
C PHE A 56 10.97 3.04 9.28
N SER A 57 9.86 3.09 10.04
CA SER A 57 9.38 1.94 10.82
C SER A 57 9.17 0.72 9.94
N GLY A 58 9.89 -0.36 10.23
CA GLY A 58 9.82 -1.62 9.48
C GLY A 58 10.65 -1.63 8.19
N PHE A 59 11.47 -0.61 7.94
CA PHE A 59 12.30 -0.55 6.75
C PHE A 59 13.51 -1.47 6.89
N GLN A 60 13.45 -2.61 6.18
CA GLN A 60 14.53 -3.59 6.11
C GLN A 60 14.91 -3.78 4.64
N PRO A 61 15.65 -2.82 4.04
CA PRO A 61 16.06 -2.93 2.66
C PRO A 61 17.16 -3.98 2.52
N GLU A 62 17.05 -4.77 1.46
CA GLU A 62 18.14 -5.63 1.03
C GLU A 62 19.34 -4.80 0.53
N LEU A 63 20.55 -5.38 0.61
CA LEU A 63 21.79 -4.70 0.22
C LEU A 63 21.87 -4.29 -1.26
N ARG A 64 20.91 -4.72 -2.09
CA ARG A 64 20.84 -4.36 -3.51
C ARG A 64 20.08 -3.07 -3.78
N LEU A 65 19.25 -2.61 -2.85
CA LEU A 65 18.47 -1.38 -3.03
C LEU A 65 19.41 -0.17 -3.03
N ASP A 66 19.52 0.49 -4.19
CA ASP A 66 20.36 1.67 -4.40
C ASP A 66 19.57 2.98 -4.41
N THR A 67 18.30 2.94 -4.81
CA THR A 67 17.48 4.14 -5.02
C THR A 67 16.18 4.04 -4.24
N LEU A 68 15.94 5.03 -3.38
CA LEU A 68 14.72 5.15 -2.58
C LEU A 68 14.04 6.51 -2.84
N ILE A 69 12.81 6.46 -3.35
CA ILE A 69 12.00 7.64 -3.66
C ILE A 69 10.78 7.65 -2.73
N LEU A 70 10.70 8.65 -1.85
CA LEU A 70 9.64 8.90 -0.87
C LEU A 70 9.00 10.27 -1.09
N ASP A 71 8.93 10.74 -2.33
CA ASP A 71 8.34 12.03 -2.65
C ASP A 71 6.85 12.06 -2.23
N ASP A 72 6.33 13.23 -1.85
CA ASP A 72 4.93 13.39 -1.42
C ASP A 72 4.50 12.46 -0.28
N ASN A 73 5.42 12.18 0.65
CA ASN A 73 5.10 11.47 1.89
C ASN A 73 5.19 12.42 3.09
N PRO A 74 4.43 12.17 4.17
CA PRO A 74 4.51 12.92 5.43
C PRO A 74 5.76 12.58 6.26
N LEU A 75 6.90 12.37 5.61
CA LEU A 75 8.15 12.02 6.25
C LEU A 75 8.60 13.17 7.15
N VAL A 76 8.70 12.91 8.46
CA VAL A 76 9.07 13.90 9.49
C VAL A 76 10.38 13.56 10.19
N THR A 77 10.92 12.36 9.99
CA THR A 77 12.12 11.89 10.70
C THR A 77 12.86 10.79 9.93
N PHE A 78 14.14 10.57 10.25
CA PHE A 78 14.92 9.40 9.82
C PHE A 78 14.83 8.24 10.81
N ARG A 79 13.93 8.31 11.80
CA ARG A 79 13.76 7.28 12.82
C ARG A 79 13.56 5.90 12.19
N PHE A 80 14.26 4.91 12.73
CA PHE A 80 14.29 3.51 12.28
C PHE A 80 14.96 3.24 10.94
N LEU A 81 15.64 4.22 10.34
CA LEU A 81 16.50 3.94 9.19
C LEU A 81 17.63 2.99 9.66
N PRO A 82 17.83 1.83 9.00
CA PRO A 82 18.84 0.87 9.42
C PRO A 82 20.25 1.44 9.25
N GLU A 83 21.20 0.93 10.03
CA GLU A 83 22.61 1.31 9.89
C GLU A 83 23.24 0.75 8.61
N VAL A 84 22.82 -0.45 8.21
CA VAL A 84 23.37 -1.17 7.06
C VAL A 84 22.36 -1.10 5.92
N HIS A 85 22.73 -0.40 4.85
CA HIS A 85 21.96 -0.27 3.60
C HIS A 85 22.90 0.18 2.46
N ASN A 86 22.47 0.05 1.20
CA ASN A 86 23.25 0.44 0.02
C ASN A 86 22.63 1.61 -0.77
N ILE A 87 21.72 2.36 -0.13
CA ILE A 87 21.03 3.50 -0.75
C ILE A 87 22.02 4.61 -1.11
N ARG A 88 22.15 4.88 -2.40
CA ARG A 88 22.97 5.95 -3.00
C ARG A 88 22.15 7.13 -3.48
N HIS A 89 20.89 6.87 -3.83
CA HIS A 89 19.98 7.88 -4.35
C HIS A 89 18.75 7.96 -3.44
N PHE A 90 18.58 9.11 -2.80
CA PHE A 90 17.45 9.36 -1.90
C PHE A 90 16.63 10.55 -2.39
N SER A 91 15.31 10.41 -2.38
CA SER A 91 14.39 11.51 -2.65
C SER A 91 13.25 11.52 -1.63
N ALA A 92 12.91 12.70 -1.12
CA ALA A 92 11.77 12.96 -0.24
C ALA A 92 11.16 14.33 -0.58
N VAL A 93 11.11 14.67 -1.87
CA VAL A 93 10.60 15.96 -2.35
C VAL A 93 9.16 16.15 -1.87
N ARG A 94 8.85 17.36 -1.38
CA ARG A 94 7.55 17.71 -0.78
C ARG A 94 7.20 16.93 0.50
N SER A 95 8.20 16.45 1.23
CA SER A 95 8.03 15.99 2.62
C SER A 95 8.37 17.07 3.65
N PRO A 96 7.69 17.12 4.82
CA PRO A 96 8.00 18.09 5.88
C PRO A 96 9.48 18.09 6.30
N LEU A 97 10.11 16.91 6.35
CA LEU A 97 11.54 16.77 6.68
C LEU A 97 12.45 17.61 5.76
N THR A 98 12.04 17.87 4.52
CA THR A 98 12.82 18.70 3.58
C THR A 98 12.75 20.19 3.86
N MET A 99 11.84 20.64 4.72
CA MET A 99 11.72 22.05 5.14
C MET A 99 12.85 22.47 6.09
N LEU A 100 13.54 21.52 6.72
CA LEU A 100 14.66 21.82 7.61
C LEU A 100 15.82 22.45 6.82
N PRO A 101 16.42 23.54 7.30
CA PRO A 101 17.50 24.24 6.60
C PRO A 101 18.75 23.35 6.43
N ASN A 102 18.96 22.42 7.36
CA ASN A 102 20.05 21.46 7.38
C ASN A 102 19.64 20.07 6.86
N PHE A 103 18.47 19.90 6.24
CA PHE A 103 17.94 18.61 5.77
C PHE A 103 18.98 17.75 5.03
N ARG A 104 19.71 18.35 4.08
CA ARG A 104 20.71 17.64 3.28
C ARG A 104 21.87 17.10 4.12
N ILE A 105 22.31 17.88 5.11
CA ILE A 105 23.36 17.49 6.06
C ILE A 105 22.87 16.33 6.94
N LEU A 106 21.63 16.40 7.42
CA LEU A 106 21.00 15.31 8.19
C LEU A 106 20.86 14.04 7.35
N ALA A 107 20.45 14.15 6.09
CA ALA A 107 20.35 13.01 5.18
C ALA A 107 21.71 12.33 4.95
N ILE A 108 22.79 13.10 4.74
CA ILE A 108 24.13 12.51 4.58
C ILE A 108 24.59 11.83 5.87
N LEU A 109 24.26 12.36 7.04
CA LEU A 109 24.56 11.71 8.32
C LEU A 109 23.75 10.42 8.51
N ALA A 110 22.47 10.44 8.16
CA ALA A 110 21.57 9.30 8.32
C ALA A 110 21.91 8.14 7.37
N PHE A 111 22.11 8.45 6.07
CA PHE A 111 22.43 7.45 5.05
C PHE A 111 23.93 7.14 4.95
N GLY A 112 24.83 8.04 5.35
CA GLY A 112 26.28 7.82 5.29
C GLY A 112 26.97 8.36 4.03
N ASP A 113 28.26 8.03 3.89
CA ASP A 113 29.16 8.63 2.88
C ASP A 113 28.89 8.17 1.44
N HIS A 114 28.25 7.02 1.27
CA HIS A 114 27.90 6.45 -0.03
C HIS A 114 26.70 7.13 -0.68
N LEU A 115 26.04 8.07 0.01
CA LEU A 115 24.98 8.86 -0.60
C LEU A 115 25.56 9.75 -1.72
N GLU A 116 25.00 9.61 -2.92
CA GLU A 116 25.43 10.26 -4.15
C GLU A 116 24.48 11.39 -4.55
N THR A 117 23.17 11.21 -4.39
CA THR A 117 22.16 12.23 -4.74
C THR A 117 21.06 12.36 -3.70
N ILE A 118 20.63 13.59 -3.44
CA ILE A 118 19.47 13.92 -2.60
C ILE A 118 18.51 14.79 -3.42
N ASN A 119 17.25 14.37 -3.56
CA ASN A 119 16.21 15.06 -4.32
C ASN A 119 16.68 15.41 -5.75
N GLY A 120 17.31 14.44 -6.43
CA GLY A 120 17.86 14.60 -7.78
C GLY A 120 19.11 15.48 -7.89
N LYS A 121 19.59 16.09 -6.80
CA LYS A 121 20.81 16.92 -6.80
C LYS A 121 22.00 16.13 -6.25
N PRO A 122 23.18 16.18 -6.90
CA PRO A 122 24.36 15.48 -6.40
C PRO A 122 24.78 16.02 -5.04
N VAL A 123 25.30 15.13 -4.19
CA VAL A 123 25.94 15.47 -2.92
C VAL A 123 27.33 16.02 -3.22
N THR A 124 27.60 17.23 -2.77
CA THR A 124 28.86 17.93 -3.03
C THR A 124 29.95 17.50 -2.05
N ALA A 125 31.22 17.65 -2.45
CA ALA A 125 32.36 17.40 -1.57
C ALA A 125 32.34 18.30 -0.31
N ASN A 126 31.83 19.53 -0.43
CA ASN A 126 31.71 20.45 0.70
C ASN A 126 30.70 19.95 1.74
N GLU A 127 29.58 19.38 1.30
CA GLU A 127 28.59 18.79 2.20
C GLU A 127 29.16 17.57 2.92
N LYS A 128 29.86 16.66 2.20
CA LYS A 128 30.56 15.52 2.81
C LYS A 128 31.63 15.97 3.81
N ALA A 129 32.37 17.03 3.49
CA ALA A 129 33.36 17.60 4.40
C ALA A 129 32.72 18.21 5.65
N ALA A 130 31.56 18.86 5.52
CA ALA A 130 30.83 19.47 6.64
C ALA A 130 30.35 18.42 7.68
N VAL A 131 30.03 17.21 7.23
CA VAL A 131 29.64 16.09 8.10
C VAL A 131 30.79 15.12 8.41
N SER A 132 32.02 15.47 8.05
CA SER A 132 33.19 14.67 8.39
C SER A 132 33.35 14.57 9.91
N GLY A 133 33.82 13.43 10.40
CA GLY A 133 34.03 13.24 11.84
C GLY A 133 35.01 14.24 12.45
N GLN A 134 35.98 14.74 11.67
CA GLN A 134 36.85 15.84 12.09
C GLN A 134 36.07 17.14 12.30
N LYS A 135 35.23 17.55 11.34
CA LYS A 135 34.43 18.78 11.47
C LYS A 135 33.42 18.70 12.61
N LEU A 136 32.78 17.55 12.77
CA LEU A 136 31.88 17.30 13.90
C LEU A 136 32.64 17.34 15.22
N ALA A 137 33.83 16.74 15.30
CA ALA A 137 34.64 16.78 16.52
C ALA A 137 35.13 18.20 16.85
N GLU A 138 35.54 18.98 15.86
CA GLU A 138 35.87 20.40 16.03
C GLU A 138 34.69 21.18 16.60
N PHE A 139 33.49 20.93 16.05
CA PHE A 139 32.25 21.56 16.49
C PHE A 139 31.92 21.20 17.94
N PHE A 140 31.90 19.91 18.29
CA PHE A 140 31.52 19.46 19.63
C PHE A 140 32.58 19.76 20.70
N LYS A 141 33.87 19.76 20.35
CA LYS A 141 34.96 20.12 21.28
C LYS A 141 35.17 21.63 21.41
N ARG A 142 34.57 22.43 20.51
CA ARG A 142 34.76 23.88 20.42
C ARG A 142 36.24 24.29 20.32
N GLN A 143 37.05 23.44 19.71
CA GLN A 143 38.49 23.60 19.55
C GLN A 143 38.92 23.09 18.18
N VAL A 144 39.96 23.70 17.61
CA VAL A 144 40.55 23.23 16.36
C VAL A 144 41.29 21.92 16.64
N VAL A 145 40.81 20.82 16.08
CA VAL A 145 41.40 19.49 16.28
C VAL A 145 42.39 19.23 15.15
N THR A 146 43.67 19.44 15.43
CA THR A 146 44.75 19.27 14.43
C THR A 146 45.13 17.81 14.18
N LYS A 147 44.81 16.91 15.12
CA LYS A 147 45.02 15.46 15.00
C LYS A 147 43.89 14.72 15.70
N ILE A 148 42.95 14.19 14.93
CA ILE A 148 41.96 13.22 15.40
C ILE A 148 42.33 11.85 14.83
N SER A 149 42.20 10.78 15.62
CA SER A 149 42.38 9.43 15.07
C SER A 149 41.22 9.09 14.14
N ASN A 150 41.46 8.25 13.14
CA ASN A 150 40.38 7.77 12.25
C ASN A 150 39.26 7.10 13.05
N THR A 151 39.61 6.37 14.12
CA THR A 151 38.63 5.71 15.00
C THR A 151 37.75 6.71 15.72
N GLU A 152 38.31 7.77 16.28
CA GLU A 152 37.55 8.80 16.99
C GLU A 152 36.66 9.60 16.02
N SER A 153 37.17 9.93 14.84
CA SER A 153 36.40 10.57 13.77
C SER A 153 35.17 9.73 13.38
N GLN A 154 35.37 8.42 13.17
CA GLN A 154 34.26 7.51 12.86
C GLN A 154 33.27 7.37 14.02
N GLN A 155 33.74 7.32 15.27
CA GLN A 155 32.88 7.23 16.45
C GLN A 155 31.97 8.45 16.61
N VAL A 156 32.51 9.67 16.46
CA VAL A 156 31.70 10.90 16.56
C VAL A 156 30.63 10.91 15.48
N LYS A 157 31.00 10.55 14.25
CA LYS A 157 30.07 10.48 13.13
C LYS A 157 28.98 9.43 13.38
N GLN A 158 29.36 8.24 13.83
CA GLN A 158 28.44 7.14 14.10
C GLN A 158 27.43 7.49 15.20
N LYS A 159 27.89 8.10 16.30
CA LYS A 159 27.03 8.54 17.38
C LYS A 159 25.99 9.57 16.90
N MET A 160 26.42 10.53 16.07
CA MET A 160 25.51 11.51 15.49
C MET A 160 24.51 10.87 14.52
N ALA A 161 24.97 9.96 13.65
CA ALA A 161 24.11 9.21 12.74
C ALA A 161 23.07 8.38 13.51
N ASN A 162 23.49 7.73 14.60
CA ASN A 162 22.60 6.95 15.46
C ASN A 162 21.55 7.84 16.15
N ALA A 163 21.92 9.02 16.65
CA ALA A 163 20.95 9.96 17.22
C ALA A 163 19.88 10.37 16.19
N ILE A 164 20.29 10.64 14.95
CA ILE A 164 19.35 10.97 13.85
C ILE A 164 18.43 9.79 13.53
N ARG A 165 18.97 8.56 13.46
CA ARG A 165 18.20 7.32 13.24
C ARG A 165 17.31 6.91 14.41
N LYS A 166 17.52 7.50 15.60
CA LYS A 166 16.62 7.42 16.75
C LYS A 166 15.53 8.50 16.76
N GLY A 167 15.59 9.43 15.82
CA GLY A 167 14.57 10.46 15.64
C GLY A 167 14.97 11.85 16.14
N TRP A 168 16.25 12.06 16.48
CA TRP A 168 16.75 13.40 16.76
C TRP A 168 16.64 14.28 15.51
N ILE A 169 16.01 15.45 15.68
CA ILE A 169 15.84 16.47 14.66
C ILE A 169 16.06 17.85 15.29
N SER A 170 16.76 18.72 14.56
CA SER A 170 16.97 20.12 14.93
C SER A 170 17.34 20.92 13.68
N ASP A 171 17.12 22.23 13.71
CA ASP A 171 17.57 23.18 12.70
C ASP A 171 19.09 23.42 12.75
N THR A 172 19.71 23.13 13.89
CA THR A 172 21.13 23.37 14.19
C THR A 172 21.78 22.15 14.85
N PHE A 173 23.11 22.08 14.83
CA PHE A 173 23.80 21.00 15.52
C PHE A 173 23.69 21.12 17.05
N PRO A 174 23.61 20.00 17.77
CA PRO A 174 23.40 20.00 19.22
C PRO A 174 24.64 20.53 19.94
N LYS A 175 24.46 21.10 21.13
CA LYS A 175 25.57 21.71 21.89
C LYS A 175 26.68 20.72 22.24
N SER A 176 26.31 19.46 22.42
CA SER A 176 27.20 18.33 22.67
C SER A 176 26.58 17.06 22.10
N LEU A 177 27.43 16.08 21.83
CA LEU A 177 27.00 14.76 21.36
C LEU A 177 26.14 14.02 22.40
N ALA A 178 26.45 14.20 23.69
CA ALA A 178 25.65 13.63 24.78
C ALA A 178 24.24 14.23 24.86
N SER A 179 24.07 15.52 24.56
CA SER A 179 22.74 16.16 24.46
C SER A 179 21.93 15.52 23.34
N ALA A 180 22.57 15.29 22.18
CA ALA A 180 21.94 14.65 21.04
C ALA A 180 21.48 13.22 21.36
N GLU A 181 22.34 12.44 22.02
CA GLU A 181 22.04 11.07 22.44
C GLU A 181 20.84 11.06 23.39
N GLN A 182 20.84 11.90 24.42
CA GLN A 182 19.75 12.01 25.38
C GLN A 182 18.42 12.44 24.71
N GLU A 183 18.44 13.51 23.91
CA GLU A 183 17.25 13.97 23.17
C GLU A 183 16.75 12.92 22.17
N SER A 184 17.65 12.10 21.61
CA SER A 184 17.30 11.02 20.70
C SER A 184 16.63 9.84 21.42
N ASP A 185 17.05 9.53 22.65
CA ASP A 185 16.44 8.48 23.45
C ASP A 185 15.01 8.86 23.84
N ASP A 186 14.77 10.13 24.17
CA ASP A 186 13.42 10.66 24.40
C ASP A 186 12.58 10.57 23.12
N ALA A 187 13.14 11.01 21.98
CA ALA A 187 12.48 11.04 20.67
C ALA A 187 12.17 9.64 20.11
N GLU A 188 12.92 8.61 20.49
CA GLU A 188 12.71 7.24 20.03
C GLU A 188 11.31 6.74 20.45
N SER A 189 10.88 7.13 21.66
CA SER A 189 9.58 6.76 22.23
C SER A 189 8.42 7.68 21.85
N ASP A 190 8.72 8.86 21.29
CA ASP A 190 7.71 9.85 20.95
C ASP A 190 6.75 9.33 19.86
N PRO A 191 5.44 9.58 19.97
CA PRO A 191 4.53 9.31 18.87
C PRO A 191 4.89 10.21 17.68
N ILE A 192 4.60 9.73 16.47
CA ILE A 192 4.94 10.45 15.23
C ILE A 192 4.34 11.85 15.17
N SER A 193 3.19 12.06 15.81
CA SER A 193 2.55 13.36 15.95
C SER A 193 3.39 14.35 16.74
N VAL A 194 4.05 13.92 17.82
CA VAL A 194 4.95 14.77 18.62
C VAL A 194 6.18 15.13 17.80
N LEU A 195 6.76 14.18 17.06
CA LEU A 195 7.89 14.44 16.16
C LEU A 195 7.51 15.45 15.05
N ALA A 196 6.31 15.31 14.49
CA ALA A 196 5.79 16.25 13.50
C ALA A 196 5.62 17.66 14.09
N VAL A 197 5.01 17.80 15.28
CA VAL A 197 4.90 19.10 15.97
C VAL A 197 6.28 19.71 16.22
N ARG A 198 7.25 18.91 16.69
CA ARG A 198 8.62 19.36 16.93
C ARG A 198 9.26 19.89 15.65
N LEU A 199 9.13 19.17 14.54
CA LEU A 199 9.60 19.59 13.22
C LEU A 199 8.95 20.91 12.79
N PHE A 200 7.63 21.02 12.87
CA PHE A 200 6.92 22.24 12.46
C PHE A 200 7.28 23.46 13.31
N THR A 201 7.53 23.24 14.60
CA THR A 201 8.04 24.27 15.51
C THR A 201 9.42 24.76 15.07
N LEU A 202 10.32 23.85 14.67
CA LEU A 202 11.67 24.19 14.21
C LEU A 202 11.68 25.00 12.90
N VAL A 203 10.74 24.73 12.00
CA VAL A 203 10.63 25.45 10.72
C VAL A 203 9.73 26.69 10.80
N HIS A 204 9.21 27.00 11.99
CA HIS A 204 8.26 28.10 12.23
C HIS A 204 7.06 28.05 11.27
N ALA A 205 6.53 26.85 11.02
CA ALA A 205 5.32 26.70 10.23
C ALA A 205 4.13 27.32 10.97
N ASP A 206 3.22 27.93 10.22
CA ASP A 206 1.98 28.47 10.74
C ASP A 206 1.00 27.35 11.16
N ASP A 207 0.11 27.68 12.10
CA ASP A 207 -0.86 26.73 12.65
C ASP A 207 -1.75 26.10 11.57
N GLU A 208 -2.06 26.82 10.48
CA GLU A 208 -2.89 26.32 9.38
C GLU A 208 -2.16 25.24 8.59
N THR A 209 -0.88 25.44 8.25
CA THR A 209 -0.01 24.42 7.64
C THR A 209 0.09 23.17 8.51
N VAL A 210 0.26 23.35 9.82
CA VAL A 210 0.34 22.23 10.79
C VAL A 210 -0.98 21.47 10.83
N LEU A 211 -2.11 22.18 10.97
CA LEU A 211 -3.45 21.60 10.96
C LEU A 211 -3.74 20.85 9.66
N LEU A 212 -3.37 21.42 8.51
CA LEU A 212 -3.58 20.80 7.21
C LEU A 212 -2.76 19.50 7.09
N PHE A 213 -1.51 19.51 7.54
CA PHE A 213 -0.66 18.32 7.60
C PHE A 213 -1.31 17.22 8.45
N PHE A 214 -1.70 17.54 9.69
CA PHE A 214 -2.33 16.56 10.57
C PHE A 214 -3.65 16.05 9.99
N LYS A 215 -4.46 16.92 9.39
CA LYS A 215 -5.72 16.54 8.75
C LYS A 215 -5.52 15.62 7.55
N HIS A 216 -4.46 15.82 6.78
CA HIS A 216 -4.22 15.05 5.56
C HIS A 216 -3.50 13.72 5.80
N HIS A 217 -2.64 13.66 6.82
CA HIS A 217 -1.73 12.52 7.01
C HIS A 217 -1.89 11.78 8.34
N MET A 218 -2.58 12.37 9.32
CA MET A 218 -2.71 11.82 10.67
C MET A 218 -4.16 11.75 11.16
N ALA A 219 -5.11 12.32 10.41
CA ALA A 219 -6.52 12.05 10.64
C ALA A 219 -6.81 10.60 10.19
N PRO A 220 -7.75 9.90 10.85
CA PRO A 220 -8.22 8.61 10.40
C PRO A 220 -9.06 8.80 9.13
N THR A 221 -8.42 9.12 8.00
CA THR A 221 -9.07 9.02 6.70
C THR A 221 -9.09 7.56 6.30
N HIS A 222 -10.24 6.97 6.64
CA HIS A 222 -10.84 5.77 6.07
C HIS A 222 -10.33 4.45 6.64
N LYS A 223 -11.17 3.85 7.51
CA LYS A 223 -11.51 2.44 7.28
C LYS A 223 -11.69 2.30 5.77
N ILE A 224 -10.81 1.57 5.11
CA ILE A 224 -11.08 1.01 3.80
C ILE A 224 -12.26 0.05 4.04
N THR A 225 -13.46 0.62 4.12
CA THR A 225 -14.66 -0.11 3.82
C THR A 225 -14.56 -0.22 2.32
N ILE A 226 -14.07 -1.36 1.85
CA ILE A 226 -14.36 -1.83 0.51
C ILE A 226 -15.88 -1.81 0.47
N GLU A 227 -16.49 -0.71 -0.01
CA GLU A 227 -17.90 -0.74 -0.33
C GLU A 227 -18.00 -1.88 -1.35
N PRO A 228 -18.79 -2.93 -1.07
CA PRO A 228 -19.04 -3.95 -2.08
C PRO A 228 -19.44 -3.20 -3.35
N PRO A 229 -18.88 -3.54 -4.52
CA PRO A 229 -19.07 -2.77 -5.74
C PRO A 229 -20.55 -2.48 -5.88
N ARG A 230 -20.88 -1.20 -6.11
CA ARG A 230 -22.27 -0.79 -6.23
C ARG A 230 -22.91 -1.69 -7.28
N VAL A 231 -24.14 -2.12 -7.01
CA VAL A 231 -24.84 -3.10 -7.86
C VAL A 231 -24.83 -2.66 -9.33
N ASP A 232 -24.79 -1.36 -9.57
CA ASP A 232 -24.68 -0.72 -10.88
C ASP A 232 -23.35 -1.04 -11.60
N ASP A 233 -22.21 -1.05 -10.90
CA ASP A 233 -20.90 -1.37 -11.51
C ASP A 233 -20.82 -2.86 -11.89
N LYS A 234 -21.41 -3.75 -11.08
CA LYS A 234 -21.54 -5.17 -11.44
C LYS A 234 -22.50 -5.37 -12.60
N LEU A 235 -23.56 -4.57 -12.67
CA LEU A 235 -24.52 -4.61 -13.77
C LEU A 235 -23.87 -4.12 -15.07
N GLU A 236 -23.07 -3.06 -15.01
CA GLU A 236 -22.31 -2.53 -16.16
C GLU A 236 -21.25 -3.53 -16.63
N GLN A 237 -20.53 -4.18 -15.71
CA GLN A 237 -19.60 -5.27 -16.05
C GLN A 237 -20.32 -6.47 -16.68
N GLN A 238 -21.49 -6.85 -16.16
CA GLN A 238 -22.32 -7.90 -16.75
C GLN A 238 -22.85 -7.50 -18.14
N GLN A 239 -23.28 -6.26 -18.34
CA GLN A 239 -23.73 -5.76 -19.64
C GLN A 239 -22.59 -5.71 -20.65
N THR A 240 -21.40 -5.31 -20.21
CA THR A 240 -20.19 -5.31 -21.05
C THR A 240 -19.83 -6.73 -21.47
N LEU A 241 -19.89 -7.70 -20.55
CA LEU A 241 -19.65 -9.11 -20.84
C LEU A 241 -20.72 -9.70 -21.78
N ILE A 242 -21.99 -9.38 -21.57
CA ILE A 242 -23.09 -9.82 -22.45
C ILE A 242 -22.88 -9.26 -23.87
N THR A 243 -22.50 -8.00 -23.99
CA THR A 243 -22.22 -7.36 -25.29
C THR A 243 -21.05 -8.05 -25.99
N PHE A 244 -19.96 -8.30 -25.27
CA PHE A 244 -18.81 -9.05 -25.79
C PHE A 244 -19.19 -10.46 -26.26
N MET A 245 -20.00 -11.20 -25.48
CA MET A 245 -20.46 -12.53 -25.87
C MET A 245 -21.40 -12.48 -27.09
N GLN A 246 -22.23 -11.45 -27.22
CA GLN A 246 -23.08 -11.24 -28.40
C GLN A 246 -22.26 -10.95 -29.65
N ASP A 247 -21.21 -10.14 -29.53
CA ASP A 247 -20.29 -9.84 -30.62
C ASP A 247 -19.54 -11.09 -31.10
N GLN A 248 -19.00 -11.87 -30.17
CA GLN A 248 -18.35 -13.15 -30.48
C GLN A 248 -19.32 -14.14 -31.14
N LEU A 249 -20.58 -14.19 -30.70
CA LEU A 249 -21.59 -15.05 -31.30
C LEU A 249 -21.96 -14.60 -32.73
N ASN A 250 -22.03 -13.29 -32.97
CA ASN A 250 -22.31 -12.74 -34.29
C ASN A 250 -21.13 -12.97 -35.25
N GLU A 251 -19.90 -12.86 -34.76
CA GLU A 251 -18.69 -13.19 -35.50
C GLU A 251 -18.68 -14.68 -35.91
N LEU A 252 -18.94 -15.59 -34.96
CA LEU A 252 -19.10 -17.03 -35.22
C LEU A 252 -20.20 -17.33 -36.24
N LYS A 253 -21.36 -16.67 -36.15
CA LYS A 253 -22.45 -16.84 -37.12
C LYS A 253 -22.06 -16.37 -38.52
N LYS A 254 -21.31 -15.28 -38.60
CA LYS A 254 -20.81 -14.75 -39.87
C LYS A 254 -19.79 -15.70 -40.50
N ASP A 255 -18.83 -16.20 -39.71
CA ASP A 255 -17.85 -17.18 -40.17
C ASP A 255 -18.52 -18.47 -40.64
N HIS A 256 -19.53 -18.95 -39.91
CA HIS A 256 -20.31 -20.11 -40.33
C HIS A 256 -21.08 -19.85 -41.63
N ALA A 257 -21.71 -18.68 -41.79
CA ALA A 257 -22.40 -18.31 -43.02
C ALA A 257 -21.44 -18.23 -44.22
N ASP A 258 -20.24 -17.67 -44.01
CA ASP A 258 -19.18 -17.61 -45.02
C ASP A 258 -18.65 -19.00 -45.36
N GLN A 259 -18.50 -19.90 -44.39
CA GLN A 259 -18.11 -21.28 -44.61
C GLN A 259 -19.18 -22.05 -45.40
N VAL A 260 -20.47 -21.87 -45.06
CA VAL A 260 -21.58 -22.46 -45.82
C VAL A 260 -21.62 -21.91 -47.25
N SER A 261 -21.41 -20.61 -47.45
CA SER A 261 -21.33 -20.01 -48.78
C SER A 261 -20.14 -20.56 -49.59
N ARG A 262 -18.98 -20.73 -48.96
CA ARG A 262 -17.79 -21.36 -49.57
C ARG A 262 -18.06 -22.82 -49.94
N LEU A 263 -18.73 -23.58 -49.08
CA LEU A 263 -19.11 -24.97 -49.35
C LEU A 263 -20.15 -25.07 -50.48
N GLN A 264 -21.11 -24.16 -50.54
CA GLN A 264 -22.07 -24.06 -51.65
C GLN A 264 -21.41 -23.68 -52.98
N LYS A 265 -20.37 -22.83 -52.94
CA LYS A 265 -19.57 -22.47 -54.12
C LYS A 265 -18.61 -23.59 -54.53
N ALA A 266 -18.11 -24.39 -53.58
CA ALA A 266 -17.24 -25.54 -53.84
C ALA A 266 -18.03 -26.78 -54.29
N SER A 267 -19.34 -26.86 -54.02
CA SER A 267 -20.19 -27.99 -54.38
C SER A 267 -20.72 -27.97 -55.82
N THR A 268 -20.26 -27.05 -56.67
CA THR A 268 -20.53 -27.09 -58.13
C THR A 268 -19.87 -28.26 -58.86
N TYR A 269 -19.09 -29.12 -58.19
CA TYR A 269 -18.47 -30.32 -58.79
C TYR A 269 -18.65 -31.64 -58.03
N LYS A 270 -19.57 -31.73 -57.07
CA LYS A 270 -19.95 -33.03 -56.48
C LYS A 270 -21.47 -33.19 -56.43
N SER A 271 -21.92 -34.38 -56.83
CA SER A 271 -23.34 -34.73 -56.99
C SER A 271 -24.13 -34.39 -55.73
N LYS A 272 -25.22 -33.62 -55.92
CA LYS A 272 -26.20 -33.20 -54.91
C LYS A 272 -26.74 -34.35 -54.03
N ALA A 273 -26.63 -35.59 -54.50
CA ALA A 273 -27.04 -36.79 -53.78
C ALA A 273 -26.04 -37.24 -52.70
N GLN A 274 -24.72 -37.09 -52.92
CA GLN A 274 -23.71 -37.50 -51.95
C GLN A 274 -23.64 -36.57 -50.72
N MET A 275 -23.90 -35.29 -50.92
CA MET A 275 -23.85 -34.28 -49.85
C MET A 275 -25.05 -34.35 -48.89
N ALA A 276 -26.20 -34.82 -49.38
CA ALA A 276 -27.42 -34.95 -48.55
C ALA A 276 -27.34 -36.15 -47.59
N GLU A 277 -26.55 -37.17 -47.94
CA GLU A 277 -26.26 -38.33 -47.10
C GLU A 277 -25.31 -37.92 -45.97
N GLU A 278 -24.18 -37.26 -46.29
CA GLU A 278 -23.16 -36.82 -45.31
C GLU A 278 -23.71 -35.79 -44.31
N LEU A 279 -24.56 -34.86 -44.72
CA LEU A 279 -25.19 -33.89 -43.80
C LEU A 279 -26.15 -34.56 -42.80
N LYS A 280 -26.76 -35.68 -43.18
CA LYS A 280 -27.68 -36.44 -42.33
C LYS A 280 -26.94 -37.18 -41.23
N ASP A 281 -25.74 -37.66 -41.53
CA ASP A 281 -24.88 -38.37 -40.58
C ASP A 281 -24.16 -37.41 -39.64
N LEU A 282 -23.64 -36.27 -40.14
CA LEU A 282 -23.08 -35.20 -39.29
C LEU A 282 -24.12 -34.64 -38.31
N SER A 283 -25.38 -34.51 -38.73
CA SER A 283 -26.47 -34.07 -37.84
C SER A 283 -26.71 -35.03 -36.69
N LYS A 284 -26.51 -36.34 -36.88
CA LYS A 284 -26.69 -37.34 -35.83
C LYS A 284 -25.52 -37.36 -34.86
N GLU A 285 -24.29 -37.38 -35.36
CA GLU A 285 -23.10 -37.31 -34.51
C GLU A 285 -23.06 -36.03 -33.67
N THR A 286 -23.44 -34.89 -34.26
CA THR A 286 -23.49 -33.61 -33.54
C THR A 286 -24.59 -33.62 -32.47
N LEU A 287 -25.75 -34.21 -32.78
CA LEU A 287 -26.84 -34.36 -31.81
C LEU A 287 -26.44 -35.31 -30.66
N GLU A 288 -25.69 -36.37 -30.98
CA GLU A 288 -25.20 -37.34 -30.00
C GLU A 288 -24.10 -36.74 -29.11
N ALA A 289 -23.17 -35.97 -29.67
CA ALA A 289 -22.18 -35.20 -28.92
C ALA A 289 -22.83 -34.16 -27.99
N TYR A 290 -23.86 -33.46 -28.46
CA TYR A 290 -24.63 -32.52 -27.64
C TYR A 290 -25.37 -33.23 -26.49
N ASN A 291 -26.02 -34.35 -26.78
CA ASN A 291 -26.71 -35.14 -25.76
C ASN A 291 -25.72 -35.70 -24.73
N ASN A 292 -24.52 -36.13 -25.15
CA ASN A 292 -23.46 -36.59 -24.25
C ASN A 292 -22.90 -35.47 -23.37
N LEU A 293 -22.79 -34.24 -23.90
CA LEU A 293 -22.40 -33.06 -23.12
C LEU A 293 -23.47 -32.73 -22.06
N ILE A 294 -24.74 -32.73 -22.46
CA ILE A 294 -25.87 -32.51 -21.53
C ILE A 294 -25.90 -33.59 -20.44
N PHE A 295 -25.62 -34.85 -20.79
CA PHE A 295 -25.61 -35.95 -19.83
C PHE A 295 -24.41 -35.90 -18.87
N SER A 296 -23.25 -35.47 -19.35
CA SER A 296 -22.03 -35.39 -18.54
C SER A 296 -21.97 -34.15 -17.64
N VAL A 297 -22.37 -32.98 -18.17
CA VAL A 297 -22.23 -31.69 -17.47
C VAL A 297 -23.52 -31.26 -16.77
N GLY A 298 -24.68 -31.78 -17.20
CA GLY A 298 -25.99 -31.47 -16.61
C GLY A 298 -26.08 -31.73 -15.11
N PRO A 299 -25.63 -32.89 -14.59
CA PRO A 299 -25.65 -33.18 -13.15
C PRO A 299 -24.84 -32.17 -12.32
N ASP A 300 -23.65 -31.80 -12.80
CA ASP A 300 -22.76 -30.86 -12.09
C ASP A 300 -23.34 -29.44 -12.05
N LEU A 301 -24.00 -29.00 -13.12
CA LEU A 301 -24.69 -27.70 -13.17
C LEU A 301 -25.89 -27.65 -12.21
N VAL A 302 -26.66 -28.74 -12.12
CA VAL A 302 -27.79 -28.86 -11.19
C VAL A 302 -27.28 -28.84 -9.74
N GLU A 303 -26.18 -29.53 -9.46
CA GLU A 303 -25.58 -29.55 -8.12
C GLU A 303 -25.00 -28.20 -7.73
N ASN A 304 -24.29 -27.52 -8.64
CA ASN A 304 -23.82 -26.16 -8.41
C ASN A 304 -24.97 -25.18 -8.13
N SER A 305 -26.07 -25.28 -8.89
CA SER A 305 -27.26 -24.46 -8.65
C SER A 305 -27.89 -24.75 -7.28
N ARG A 306 -27.85 -25.99 -6.81
CA ARG A 306 -28.36 -26.38 -5.48
C ARG A 306 -27.48 -25.82 -4.37
N GLN A 307 -26.15 -25.90 -4.52
CA GLN A 307 -25.19 -25.37 -3.55
C GLN A 307 -25.33 -23.85 -3.39
N ILE A 308 -25.49 -23.12 -4.51
CA ILE A 308 -25.72 -21.66 -4.48
C ILE A 308 -27.02 -21.34 -3.71
N ALA A 309 -28.12 -22.05 -3.99
CA ALA A 309 -29.39 -21.83 -3.30
C ALA A 309 -29.32 -22.15 -1.78
N GLU A 310 -28.51 -23.14 -1.38
CA GLU A 310 -28.28 -23.45 0.03
C GLU A 310 -27.40 -22.40 0.73
N GLU A 311 -26.40 -21.85 0.06
CA GLU A 311 -25.60 -20.73 0.58
C GLU A 311 -26.43 -19.45 0.74
N GLU A 312 -27.33 -19.17 -0.20
CA GLU A 312 -28.26 -18.04 -0.09
C GLU A 312 -29.23 -18.23 1.08
N LYS A 313 -29.73 -19.45 1.32
CA LYS A 313 -30.53 -19.76 2.51
C LYS A 313 -29.76 -19.57 3.82
N LYS A 314 -28.46 -19.93 3.86
CA LYS A 314 -27.60 -19.71 5.03
C LYS A 314 -27.33 -18.22 5.30
N LYS A 315 -27.32 -17.38 4.27
CA LYS A 315 -27.19 -15.91 4.42
C LYS A 315 -28.52 -15.22 4.79
N GLY A 316 -29.66 -15.88 4.60
CA GLY A 316 -31.01 -15.33 4.79
C GLY A 316 -31.57 -15.31 6.21
N THR A 317 -30.91 -15.89 7.22
CA THR A 317 -31.42 -15.91 8.61
C THR A 317 -30.38 -15.44 9.62
N LYS A 318 -29.94 -14.17 9.50
CA LYS A 318 -29.47 -13.44 10.68
C LYS A 318 -30.69 -13.10 11.54
N ASP A 319 -30.94 -13.95 12.54
CA ASP A 319 -32.02 -13.81 13.49
C ASP A 319 -31.91 -12.46 14.23
N MET A 320 -32.69 -11.47 13.80
CA MET A 320 -32.72 -10.12 14.40
C MET A 320 -33.12 -10.14 15.88
N LYS A 321 -33.65 -11.25 16.39
CA LYS A 321 -33.92 -11.45 17.82
C LYS A 321 -32.66 -11.57 18.66
N GLY A 322 -31.56 -12.08 18.08
CA GLY A 322 -30.28 -12.25 18.79
C GLY A 322 -29.65 -10.92 19.18
N LEU A 323 -29.59 -9.97 18.23
CA LEU A 323 -29.02 -8.65 18.48
C LEU A 323 -29.82 -7.87 19.54
N ARG A 324 -31.15 -7.95 19.47
CA ARG A 324 -32.05 -7.31 20.44
C ARG A 324 -31.87 -7.87 21.85
N SER A 325 -31.74 -9.19 21.98
CA SER A 325 -31.47 -9.86 23.27
C SER A 325 -30.13 -9.42 23.87
N VAL A 326 -29.10 -9.33 23.04
CA VAL A 326 -27.76 -8.87 23.47
C VAL A 326 -27.79 -7.42 23.92
N VAL A 327 -28.41 -6.53 23.15
CA VAL A 327 -28.53 -5.10 23.50
C VAL A 327 -29.37 -4.90 24.75
N ALA A 328 -30.49 -5.60 24.89
CA ALA A 328 -31.33 -5.54 26.10
C ALA A 328 -30.58 -6.02 27.35
N LYS A 329 -29.74 -7.07 27.21
CA LYS A 329 -28.90 -7.59 28.30
C LYS A 329 -27.79 -6.63 28.72
N ILE A 330 -27.15 -5.94 27.76
CA ILE A 330 -26.12 -4.92 28.06
C ILE A 330 -26.74 -3.72 28.79
N LEU A 331 -27.98 -3.36 28.45
CA LEU A 331 -28.71 -2.25 29.05
C LEU A 331 -29.50 -2.63 30.32
N GLY A 332 -29.46 -3.91 30.75
CA GLY A 332 -30.17 -4.39 31.94
C GLY A 332 -31.70 -4.30 31.85
N VAL A 333 -32.29 -4.31 30.65
CA VAL A 333 -33.74 -4.17 30.43
C VAL A 333 -34.39 -5.43 29.87
N GLU A 334 -35.68 -5.60 30.13
CA GLU A 334 -36.44 -6.76 29.65
C GLU A 334 -36.47 -6.83 28.12
N PRO A 335 -36.34 -8.04 27.54
CA PRO A 335 -36.20 -8.23 26.08
C PRO A 335 -37.43 -7.80 25.26
N ASN A 336 -38.57 -7.58 25.91
CA ASN A 336 -39.83 -7.13 25.28
C ASN A 336 -39.98 -5.60 25.21
N ILE A 337 -38.97 -4.83 25.62
CA ILE A 337 -39.02 -3.37 25.55
C ILE A 337 -39.15 -2.88 24.09
N GLY A 338 -40.05 -1.94 23.83
CA GLY A 338 -40.30 -1.45 22.47
C GLY A 338 -39.12 -0.64 21.91
N ASP A 339 -38.88 -0.75 20.60
CA ASP A 339 -37.66 -0.24 19.93
C ASP A 339 -37.45 1.26 20.12
N ARG A 340 -38.53 2.06 20.18
CA ARG A 340 -38.46 3.50 20.49
C ARG A 340 -37.87 3.79 21.87
N LYS A 341 -38.12 2.92 22.84
CA LYS A 341 -37.64 3.08 24.21
C LYS A 341 -36.19 2.59 24.32
N LEU A 342 -35.85 1.49 23.65
CA LEU A 342 -34.47 0.98 23.55
C LEU A 342 -33.53 2.01 22.87
N ALA A 343 -33.98 2.63 21.77
CA ALA A 343 -33.21 3.65 21.05
C ALA A 343 -32.96 4.92 21.88
N ARG A 344 -33.94 5.35 22.71
CA ARG A 344 -33.73 6.48 23.63
C ARG A 344 -32.69 6.16 24.70
N MET A 345 -32.72 4.94 25.25
CA MET A 345 -31.75 4.52 26.27
C MET A 345 -30.34 4.43 25.71
N LEU A 346 -30.17 3.91 24.49
CA LEU A 346 -28.86 3.90 23.81
C LEU A 346 -28.33 5.30 23.53
N LYS A 347 -29.21 6.23 23.15
CA LYS A 347 -28.84 7.62 22.91
C LYS A 347 -28.36 8.29 24.21
N GLN A 348 -29.05 8.04 25.30
CA GLN A 348 -28.71 8.60 26.61
C GLN A 348 -27.37 8.05 27.14
N LEU A 349 -27.12 6.74 26.98
CA LEU A 349 -25.83 6.12 27.32
C LEU A 349 -24.67 6.67 26.49
N GLY A 350 -24.91 7.01 25.23
CA GLY A 350 -23.91 7.67 24.38
C GLY A 350 -23.63 9.12 24.78
N GLU A 351 -24.64 9.84 25.28
CA GLU A 351 -24.49 11.21 25.78
C GLU A 351 -23.78 11.23 27.14
N ASP A 352 -24.07 10.28 28.03
CA ASP A 352 -23.43 10.14 29.34
C ASP A 352 -21.95 9.73 29.20
N ALA A 353 -21.63 8.83 28.25
CA ALA A 353 -20.24 8.40 27.98
C ALA A 353 -19.37 9.47 27.30
N LEU A 354 -19.95 10.61 26.90
CA LEU A 354 -19.24 11.78 26.37
C LEU A 354 -19.02 12.87 27.43
N GLN A 355 -19.58 12.71 28.63
CA GLN A 355 -19.46 13.66 29.75
C GLN A 355 -18.53 13.18 30.87
N GLU A 356 -18.11 11.91 30.84
CA GLU A 356 -16.96 11.37 31.58
C GLU A 356 -15.70 11.37 30.71
#